data_AF-A0A1I5DX13-F1
#
_entry.id   AF-A0A1I5DX13-F1
#
_cell.length_a   1.000
_cell.length_b   1.000
_cell.length_c   1.000
_cell.angle_alpha   90.00
_cell.angle_beta   90.00
_cell.angle_gamma   90.00
#
_symmetry.space_group_name_H-M   'P 1'
#
loop_
_entity.id
_entity.type
_entity.pdbx_description
1 polymer ?
#
loop_
_entity_poly.entity_id
_entity_poly.type
_entity_poly.pdbx_seq_one_letter_code
_entity_poly.pdbx_strand_id
1 'polypeptide(L)'
;MGIRKNQSSLTVSEKTAFVAAVKALKANGTYDIFVAQHRAAFLAGTNDPAHGGPAFLPWHREYLRRFERALQEIDASVSLPYWDWTVDRTPTASIWNADFMGGNGTGAAQRVTSGPFAFSTGEWNLTVRDPGDTAPFLTRAFGAMGSLPTQAGVNAAKNVVPYDSAPWNSDSSMNTSFRNRLEGVIHNPGHMWVGGSMMAMSSPNDPVFWLHHCNIDRLWAEWQRENPGQNYLPPSGTANVVAGHALDDPMPPWDDESPPPTPRSVLDHHALDYTYDNEEPDTGEIVPLAIDAPPVPASIAQAGEVDVFSFPVTTSGNYVIQTQGSTDVVASLYGPNDMAAFITEDDDSGPGSNSRIARDLTAGTYYVRVRHYSNSSTGSYTISVSGSGAQPGIQTIQVNGPAVQGTISAANERDMYRFTVTTPAVHTIETAGSTDCFLTLFGPDNPATFITQDDDSGPGTNSRIAVNLGAGEYYARVRHYSPTGTGSYSISVRT
;
A
#
# COMPACT_ATOMS: atom_id res chain seq x y z
N MET A 1 20.42 8.25 -3.94
CA MET A 1 19.84 7.01 -3.39
C MET A 1 19.31 6.17 -4.55
N GLY A 2 19.01 4.89 -4.33
CA GLY A 2 18.89 3.88 -5.39
C GLY A 2 17.94 2.74 -5.00
N ILE A 3 18.18 1.55 -5.55
CA ILE A 3 17.31 0.38 -5.34
C ILE A 3 17.80 -0.42 -4.13
N ARG A 4 16.96 -0.52 -3.11
CA ARG A 4 17.16 -1.37 -1.93
C ARG A 4 16.77 -2.81 -2.25
N LYS A 5 17.76 -3.69 -2.33
CA LYS A 5 17.58 -5.07 -2.78
C LYS A 5 17.37 -6.06 -1.64
N ASN A 6 16.70 -7.17 -1.92
CA ASN A 6 16.72 -8.31 -1.02
C ASN A 6 18.17 -8.76 -0.83
N GLN A 7 18.60 -9.00 0.41
CA GLN A 7 19.95 -9.48 0.70
C GLN A 7 20.34 -10.73 -0.12
N SER A 8 19.36 -11.60 -0.43
CA SER A 8 19.57 -12.85 -1.15
C SER A 8 19.81 -12.65 -2.64
N SER A 9 19.36 -11.52 -3.21
CA SER A 9 19.56 -11.15 -4.61
C SER A 9 20.86 -10.38 -4.85
N LEU A 10 21.53 -9.93 -3.78
CA LEU A 10 22.81 -9.24 -3.89
C LEU A 10 23.89 -10.12 -4.52
N THR A 11 24.58 -9.55 -5.50
CA THR A 11 25.82 -10.09 -6.06
C THR A 11 26.94 -10.08 -5.02
N VAL A 12 27.98 -10.88 -5.26
CA VAL A 12 29.19 -10.91 -4.42
C VAL A 12 29.84 -9.51 -4.31
N SER A 13 29.86 -8.76 -5.41
CA SER A 13 30.39 -7.38 -5.43
C SER A 13 29.56 -6.43 -4.57
N GLU A 14 28.23 -6.53 -4.60
CA GLU A 14 27.36 -5.67 -3.79
C GLU A 14 27.49 -5.99 -2.30
N LYS A 15 27.55 -7.28 -1.93
CA LYS A 15 27.84 -7.70 -0.53
C LYS A 15 29.19 -7.17 -0.06
N THR A 16 30.21 -7.27 -0.90
CA THR A 16 31.57 -6.79 -0.60
C THR A 16 31.60 -5.27 -0.42
N ALA A 17 30.98 -4.51 -1.31
CA ALA A 17 30.90 -3.06 -1.25
C ALA A 17 30.15 -2.59 0.00
N PHE A 18 29.01 -3.21 0.30
CA PHE A 18 28.24 -2.91 1.52
C PHE A 18 29.06 -3.16 2.79
N VAL A 19 29.68 -4.34 2.93
CA VAL A 19 30.50 -4.68 4.09
C VAL A 19 31.68 -3.71 4.23
N ALA A 20 32.35 -3.36 3.13
CA ALA A 20 33.46 -2.41 3.13
C ALA A 20 33.02 -1.02 3.58
N ALA A 21 31.90 -0.50 3.06
CA ALA A 21 31.36 0.81 3.44
C ALA A 21 30.95 0.85 4.92
N VAL A 22 30.28 -0.19 5.44
CA VAL A 22 29.92 -0.30 6.86
C VAL A 22 31.15 -0.30 7.76
N LYS A 23 32.19 -1.07 7.40
CA LYS A 23 33.46 -1.09 8.15
C LYS A 23 34.19 0.25 8.08
N ALA A 24 34.14 0.95 6.96
CA ALA A 24 34.73 2.29 6.82
C ALA A 24 34.01 3.32 7.72
N LEU A 25 32.67 3.30 7.78
CA LEU A 25 31.91 4.12 8.72
C LEU A 25 32.23 3.78 10.18
N LYS A 26 32.49 2.50 10.48
CA LYS A 26 32.92 2.11 11.82
C LYS A 26 34.32 2.64 12.14
N ALA A 27 35.25 2.50 11.21
CA ALA A 27 36.63 2.96 11.38
C ALA A 27 36.75 4.48 11.55
N ASN A 28 35.90 5.27 10.90
CA ASN A 28 35.89 6.73 11.01
C ASN A 28 35.03 7.26 12.18
N GLY A 29 34.37 6.38 12.95
CA GLY A 29 33.54 6.72 14.10
C GLY A 29 32.09 7.13 13.79
N THR A 30 31.74 7.32 12.52
CA THR A 30 30.38 7.73 12.11
C THR A 30 29.34 6.68 12.47
N TYR A 31 29.67 5.39 12.32
CA TYR A 31 28.76 4.30 12.70
C TYR A 31 28.34 4.39 14.18
N ASP A 32 29.26 4.79 15.06
CA ASP A 32 29.00 4.86 16.50
C ASP A 32 28.07 6.02 16.88
N ILE A 33 28.01 7.07 16.05
CA ILE A 33 27.03 8.15 16.20
C ILE A 33 25.62 7.60 16.01
N PHE A 34 25.41 6.75 15.00
CA PHE A 34 24.13 6.09 14.78
C PHE A 34 23.75 5.20 15.98
N VAL A 35 24.66 4.33 16.43
CA VAL A 35 24.41 3.49 17.63
C VAL A 35 24.05 4.35 18.86
N ALA A 36 24.76 5.45 19.08
CA ALA A 36 24.51 6.37 20.18
C ALA A 36 23.16 7.08 20.06
N GLN A 37 22.77 7.47 18.86
CA GLN A 37 21.51 8.14 18.57
C GLN A 37 20.31 7.25 18.87
N HIS A 38 20.29 6.02 18.36
CA HIS A 38 19.20 5.07 18.63
C HIS A 38 19.13 4.71 20.12
N ARG A 39 20.28 4.52 20.78
CA ARG A 39 20.34 4.34 22.23
C ARG A 39 19.80 5.56 23.00
N ALA A 40 20.08 6.77 22.53
CA ALA A 40 19.61 7.99 23.17
C ALA A 40 18.08 8.14 23.06
N ALA A 41 17.46 7.71 21.96
CA ALA A 41 16.01 7.68 21.81
C ALA A 41 15.36 6.79 22.89
N PHE A 42 15.85 5.57 23.09
CA PHE A 42 15.39 4.69 24.18
C PHE A 42 15.55 5.31 25.57
N LEU A 43 16.69 5.97 25.81
CA LEU A 43 17.00 6.59 27.10
C LEU A 43 16.19 7.87 27.37
N ALA A 44 15.43 8.39 26.40
CA ALA A 44 14.47 9.47 26.61
C ALA A 44 13.30 9.05 27.52
N GLY A 45 13.07 7.74 27.68
CA GLY A 45 12.12 7.17 28.65
C GLY A 45 10.68 7.13 28.11
N THR A 46 9.70 7.38 28.98
CA THR A 46 8.31 7.58 28.56
C THR A 46 8.29 8.77 27.62
N ASN A 47 7.88 8.58 26.36
CA ASN A 47 8.04 9.51 25.22
C ASN A 47 9.28 9.22 24.33
N ASP A 48 9.68 7.96 24.21
CA ASP A 48 10.67 7.51 23.22
C ASP A 48 10.25 8.00 21.80
N PRO A 49 11.07 8.85 21.13
CA PRO A 49 10.72 9.40 19.82
C PRO A 49 10.75 8.36 18.70
N ALA A 50 11.42 7.22 18.92
CA ALA A 50 11.69 6.21 17.92
C ALA A 50 10.85 4.94 18.09
N HIS A 51 10.29 4.67 19.27
CA HIS A 51 9.58 3.41 19.56
C HIS A 51 8.30 3.63 20.36
N GLY A 52 7.44 2.62 20.36
CA GLY A 52 6.25 2.55 21.19
C GLY A 52 5.22 3.63 20.87
N GLY A 53 5.33 4.31 19.73
CA GLY A 53 4.43 5.39 19.32
C GLY A 53 4.37 5.56 17.79
N PRO A 54 3.45 6.40 17.28
CA PRO A 54 3.19 6.57 15.85
C PRO A 54 4.42 6.86 14.99
N ALA A 55 5.40 7.56 15.56
CA ALA A 55 6.64 7.92 14.87
C ALA A 55 7.59 6.74 14.61
N PHE A 56 7.32 5.54 15.15
CA PHE A 56 8.21 4.38 14.98
C PHE A 56 8.63 4.16 13.52
N LEU A 57 7.67 4.17 12.60
CA LEU A 57 7.94 3.95 11.17
C LEU A 57 8.65 5.14 10.49
N PRO A 58 8.15 6.39 10.56
CA PRO A 58 8.83 7.53 9.93
C PRO A 58 10.21 7.82 10.54
N TRP A 59 10.39 7.64 11.85
CA TRP A 59 11.67 7.84 12.51
C TRP A 59 12.72 6.87 11.97
N HIS A 60 12.38 5.58 11.89
CA HIS A 60 13.28 4.57 11.34
C HIS A 60 13.53 4.74 9.84
N ARG A 61 12.53 5.19 9.06
CA ARG A 61 12.72 5.55 7.64
C ARG A 61 13.75 6.66 7.46
N GLU A 62 13.66 7.74 8.23
CA GLU A 62 14.63 8.83 8.21
C GLU A 62 16.02 8.37 8.70
N TYR A 63 16.05 7.55 9.75
CA TYR A 63 17.27 6.96 10.29
C TYR A 63 18.01 6.08 9.27
N LEU A 64 17.28 5.21 8.55
CA LEU A 64 17.79 4.40 7.44
C LEU A 64 18.30 5.28 6.30
N ARG A 65 17.55 6.30 5.90
CA ARG A 65 17.95 7.24 4.84
C ARG A 65 19.27 7.94 5.17
N ARG A 66 19.46 8.40 6.40
CA ARG A 66 20.71 9.04 6.85
C ARG A 66 21.88 8.05 6.85
N PHE A 67 21.66 6.84 7.33
CA PHE A 67 22.69 5.81 7.32
C PHE A 67 23.08 5.41 5.88
N GLU A 68 22.12 5.26 4.98
CA GLU A 68 22.35 4.98 3.56
C GLU A 68 23.13 6.10 2.87
N ARG A 69 22.83 7.36 3.17
CA ARG A 69 23.60 8.51 2.66
C ARG A 69 25.04 8.49 3.17
N ALA A 70 25.27 8.18 4.45
CA ALA A 70 26.61 8.03 4.99
C ALA A 70 27.39 6.88 4.31
N LEU A 71 26.73 5.76 3.99
CA LEU A 71 27.35 4.69 3.20
C LEU A 71 27.71 5.19 1.80
N GLN A 72 26.83 5.97 1.16
CA GLN A 72 27.02 6.52 -0.19
C GLN A 72 28.13 7.58 -0.26
N GLU A 73 28.45 8.25 0.85
CA GLU A 73 29.63 9.11 0.97
C GLU A 73 30.94 8.32 0.92
N ILE A 74 30.92 7.04 1.33
CA ILE A 74 32.07 6.13 1.21
C ILE A 74 32.09 5.49 -0.18
N ASP A 75 30.95 4.96 -0.64
CA ASP A 75 30.78 4.33 -1.94
C ASP A 75 29.36 4.59 -2.47
N ALA A 76 29.27 5.48 -3.47
CA ALA A 76 28.01 5.91 -4.05
C ALA A 76 27.18 4.79 -4.71
N SER A 77 27.77 3.61 -4.96
CA SER A 77 27.05 2.45 -5.50
C SER A 77 26.28 1.66 -4.44
N VAL A 78 26.57 1.89 -3.15
CA VAL A 78 25.95 1.14 -2.05
C VAL A 78 24.53 1.65 -1.78
N SER A 79 23.59 0.71 -1.71
CA SER A 79 22.24 0.93 -1.17
C SER A 79 22.00 -0.05 -0.02
N LEU A 80 21.11 0.29 0.90
CA LEU A 80 20.76 -0.60 2.00
C LEU A 80 20.03 -1.84 1.48
N PRO A 81 20.51 -3.06 1.77
CA PRO A 81 19.71 -4.25 1.52
C PRO A 81 18.67 -4.45 2.62
N TYR A 82 17.61 -5.20 2.30
CA TYR A 82 16.66 -5.67 3.31
C TYR A 82 16.77 -7.18 3.53
N TRP A 83 16.50 -7.61 4.76
CA TRP A 83 16.43 -9.03 5.11
C TRP A 83 14.97 -9.48 5.17
N ASP A 84 14.53 -10.21 4.15
CA ASP A 84 13.25 -10.88 4.17
C ASP A 84 13.31 -12.17 5.00
N TRP A 85 13.14 -12.00 6.31
CA TRP A 85 13.08 -13.09 7.27
C TRP A 85 11.81 -13.95 7.16
N THR A 86 10.85 -13.63 6.28
CA THR A 86 9.73 -14.56 6.00
C THR A 86 10.21 -15.75 5.17
N VAL A 87 11.21 -15.52 4.31
CA VAL A 87 11.86 -16.49 3.41
C VAL A 87 13.18 -16.98 4.00
N ASP A 88 14.15 -16.09 4.21
CA ASP A 88 15.49 -16.39 4.72
C ASP A 88 15.49 -16.50 6.25
N ARG A 89 14.83 -17.55 6.74
CA ARG A 89 14.42 -17.68 8.14
C ARG A 89 15.21 -18.69 8.97
N THR A 90 16.31 -19.23 8.44
CA THR A 90 17.11 -20.25 9.11
C THR A 90 18.49 -19.71 9.53
N PRO A 91 19.12 -20.31 10.56
CA PRO A 91 20.51 -20.01 10.93
C PRO A 91 21.54 -20.23 9.81
N THR A 92 21.17 -20.94 8.74
CA THR A 92 22.03 -21.28 7.60
C THR A 92 21.70 -20.47 6.34
N ALA A 93 20.80 -19.49 6.43
CA ALA A 93 20.47 -18.61 5.31
C ALA A 93 21.69 -17.81 4.86
N SER A 94 21.73 -17.43 3.58
CA SER A 94 22.90 -16.82 2.94
C SER A 94 23.31 -15.47 3.54
N ILE A 95 22.39 -14.78 4.22
CA ILE A 95 22.68 -13.57 4.98
C ILE A 95 23.76 -13.79 6.06
N TRP A 96 23.79 -14.98 6.67
CA TRP A 96 24.66 -15.35 7.78
C TRP A 96 26.01 -15.93 7.35
N ASN A 97 26.30 -15.96 6.04
CA ASN A 97 27.57 -16.43 5.54
C ASN A 97 28.73 -15.53 5.98
N ALA A 98 29.94 -16.10 5.98
CA ALA A 98 31.16 -15.43 6.42
C ALA A 98 31.62 -14.29 5.50
N ASP A 99 31.06 -14.17 4.30
CA ASP A 99 31.28 -13.06 3.36
C ASP A 99 30.28 -11.90 3.55
N PHE A 100 29.29 -12.05 4.45
CA PHE A 100 28.28 -11.02 4.69
C PHE A 100 28.06 -10.72 6.19
N MET A 101 26.96 -11.14 6.83
CA MET A 101 26.72 -10.76 8.23
C MET A 101 27.51 -11.59 9.25
N GLY A 102 28.05 -12.75 8.87
CA GLY A 102 28.61 -13.71 9.81
C GLY A 102 27.52 -14.47 10.59
N GLY A 103 27.90 -15.57 11.22
CA GLY A 103 26.97 -16.53 11.79
C GLY A 103 26.46 -16.20 13.20
N ASN A 104 25.92 -17.24 13.85
CA ASN A 104 25.46 -17.19 15.24
C ASN A 104 26.63 -17.02 16.24
N GLY A 105 26.29 -16.64 17.46
CA GLY A 105 27.22 -16.63 18.58
C GLY A 105 27.64 -18.05 19.00
N THR A 106 28.83 -18.14 19.59
CA THR A 106 29.40 -19.41 20.09
C THR A 106 29.88 -19.29 21.54
N GLY A 107 29.90 -20.43 22.24
CA GLY A 107 30.34 -20.52 23.63
C GLY A 107 29.39 -19.84 24.63
N ALA A 108 29.82 -19.77 25.90
CA ALA A 108 29.02 -19.21 26.99
C ALA A 108 28.70 -17.71 26.80
N ALA A 109 29.58 -16.97 26.13
CA ALA A 109 29.41 -15.54 25.85
C ALA A 109 28.57 -15.25 24.60
N GLN A 110 28.13 -16.29 23.86
CA GLN A 110 27.38 -16.14 22.60
C GLN A 110 28.06 -15.16 21.62
N ARG A 111 29.40 -15.18 21.57
CA ARG A 111 30.20 -14.26 20.79
C ARG A 111 30.20 -14.67 19.32
N VAL A 112 29.97 -13.71 18.42
CA VAL A 112 30.10 -13.92 16.97
C VAL A 112 31.58 -14.14 16.63
N THR A 113 31.87 -15.25 15.95
CA THR A 113 33.24 -15.71 15.62
C THR A 113 33.52 -15.86 14.14
N SER A 114 32.53 -15.60 13.28
CA SER A 114 32.66 -15.65 11.82
C SER A 114 32.17 -14.35 11.18
N GLY A 115 32.61 -14.11 9.95
CA GLY A 115 32.23 -12.94 9.18
C GLY A 115 33.06 -11.68 9.46
N PRO A 116 32.81 -10.62 8.68
CA PRO A 116 33.58 -9.37 8.74
C PRO A 116 33.42 -8.60 10.06
N PHE A 117 32.32 -8.86 10.80
CA PHE A 117 31.98 -8.17 12.05
C PHE A 117 32.36 -8.96 13.31
N ALA A 118 33.07 -10.09 13.17
CA ALA A 118 33.60 -10.82 14.31
C ALA A 118 34.72 -10.03 14.99
N PHE A 119 34.73 -9.97 16.33
CA PHE A 119 35.74 -9.22 17.09
C PHE A 119 37.20 -9.61 16.80
N SER A 120 37.44 -10.84 16.31
CA SER A 120 38.78 -11.31 15.92
C SER A 120 39.37 -10.61 14.71
N THR A 121 38.56 -9.89 13.90
CA THR A 121 39.08 -9.08 12.79
C THR A 121 39.82 -7.83 13.29
N GLY A 122 39.53 -7.38 14.52
CA GLY A 122 40.03 -6.12 15.06
C GLY A 122 39.34 -4.88 14.50
N GLU A 123 38.38 -5.05 13.58
CA GLU A 123 37.72 -3.97 12.85
C GLU A 123 36.29 -3.69 13.34
N TRP A 124 35.77 -4.52 14.25
CA TRP A 124 34.41 -4.41 14.80
C TRP A 124 34.38 -4.47 16.32
N ASN A 125 34.93 -3.43 16.96
CA ASN A 125 34.90 -3.25 18.41
C ASN A 125 33.66 -2.45 18.83
N LEU A 126 32.83 -2.99 19.73
CA LEU A 126 31.67 -2.26 20.22
C LEU A 126 32.12 -1.23 21.24
N THR A 127 31.89 0.06 20.98
CA THR A 127 32.38 1.21 21.77
C THR A 127 31.22 1.92 22.50
N VAL A 128 30.06 2.00 21.84
CA VAL A 128 28.80 2.49 22.40
C VAL A 128 28.00 1.27 22.86
N ARG A 129 27.72 1.16 24.16
CA ARG A 129 27.06 0.01 24.79
C ARG A 129 26.01 0.45 25.79
N ASP A 130 25.12 -0.47 26.14
CA ASP A 130 24.07 -0.22 27.12
C ASP A 130 24.65 -0.09 28.54
N PRO A 131 23.98 0.63 29.46
CA PRO A 131 24.42 0.72 30.84
C PRO A 131 24.62 -0.67 31.47
N GLY A 132 25.84 -0.93 31.95
CA GLY A 132 26.21 -2.22 32.55
C GLY A 132 26.76 -3.26 31.57
N ASP A 133 26.67 -3.04 30.26
CA ASP A 133 27.28 -3.92 29.27
C ASP A 133 28.77 -3.61 29.08
N THR A 134 29.59 -4.65 29.30
CA THR A 134 31.05 -4.59 29.22
C THR A 134 31.62 -5.40 28.06
N ALA A 135 30.78 -6.11 27.29
CA ALA A 135 31.23 -6.94 26.18
C ALA A 135 31.65 -6.07 24.99
N PRO A 136 32.93 -6.06 24.58
CA PRO A 136 33.40 -5.23 23.46
C PRO A 136 33.14 -5.87 22.09
N PHE A 137 32.33 -6.93 22.02
CA PHE A 137 32.16 -7.75 20.84
C PHE A 137 30.69 -8.04 20.55
N LEU A 138 30.40 -8.28 19.28
CA LEU A 138 29.07 -8.66 18.82
C LEU A 138 28.64 -10.01 19.40
N THR A 139 27.40 -10.08 19.87
CA THR A 139 26.77 -11.31 20.36
C THR A 139 25.48 -11.60 19.61
N ARG A 140 25.20 -12.88 19.36
CA ARG A 140 23.97 -13.37 18.70
C ARG A 140 23.58 -14.71 19.30
N ALA A 141 22.28 -14.99 19.41
CA ALA A 141 21.77 -16.24 19.94
C ALA A 141 20.50 -16.66 19.19
N PHE A 142 20.68 -17.09 17.93
CA PHE A 142 19.59 -17.37 17.00
C PHE A 142 18.51 -18.28 17.57
N GLY A 143 17.26 -17.79 17.58
CA GLY A 143 16.07 -18.52 18.02
C GLY A 143 15.97 -18.78 19.52
N ALA A 144 16.89 -18.28 20.34
CA ALA A 144 16.89 -18.56 21.77
C ALA A 144 15.75 -17.85 22.53
N MET A 145 15.35 -16.66 22.04
CA MET A 145 14.37 -15.79 22.71
C MET A 145 13.08 -15.58 21.90
N GLY A 146 12.98 -16.14 20.69
CA GLY A 146 11.81 -15.93 19.83
C GLY A 146 11.93 -16.63 18.48
N SER A 147 10.86 -16.52 17.69
CA SER A 147 10.77 -17.07 16.33
C SER A 147 10.58 -15.94 15.33
N LEU A 148 11.20 -16.05 14.15
CA LEU A 148 10.97 -15.08 13.08
C LEU A 148 9.50 -15.08 12.65
N PRO A 149 8.93 -13.91 12.30
CA PRO A 149 7.56 -13.86 11.79
C PRO A 149 7.41 -14.62 10.47
N THR A 150 6.17 -14.98 10.14
CA THR A 150 5.82 -15.71 8.91
C THR A 150 5.16 -14.78 7.91
N GLN A 151 5.13 -15.17 6.62
CA GLN A 151 4.40 -14.41 5.61
C GLN A 151 2.91 -14.24 5.98
N ALA A 152 2.29 -15.27 6.55
CA ALA A 152 0.92 -15.19 7.04
C ALA A 152 0.77 -14.14 8.16
N GLY A 153 1.74 -14.05 9.07
CA GLY A 153 1.77 -13.02 10.11
C GLY A 153 1.91 -11.61 9.53
N VAL A 154 2.79 -11.44 8.54
CA VAL A 154 2.96 -10.17 7.80
C VAL A 154 1.67 -9.75 7.10
N ASN A 155 1.04 -10.65 6.35
CA ASN A 155 -0.22 -10.36 5.66
C ASN A 155 -1.32 -9.97 6.66
N ALA A 156 -1.42 -10.68 7.79
CA ALA A 156 -2.38 -10.34 8.84
C ALA A 156 -2.10 -8.97 9.46
N ALA A 157 -0.84 -8.57 9.62
CA ALA A 157 -0.49 -7.24 10.10
C ALA A 157 -0.85 -6.15 9.08
N LYS A 158 -0.57 -6.37 7.79
CA LYS A 158 -0.89 -5.40 6.73
C LYS A 158 -2.39 -5.19 6.49
N ASN A 159 -3.23 -6.13 6.89
CA ASN A 159 -4.69 -5.98 6.84
C ASN A 159 -5.25 -5.10 7.98
N VAL A 160 -4.42 -4.68 8.94
CA VAL A 160 -4.87 -3.80 10.02
C VAL A 160 -4.95 -2.38 9.50
N VAL A 161 -6.09 -1.74 9.74
CA VAL A 161 -6.34 -0.32 9.52
C VAL A 161 -7.05 0.27 10.76
N PRO A 162 -6.86 1.55 11.08
CA PRO A 162 -6.02 2.54 10.38
C PRO A 162 -4.51 2.42 10.70
N TYR A 163 -3.70 3.38 10.22
CA TYR A 163 -2.25 3.46 10.47
C TYR A 163 -1.89 3.26 11.96
N ASP A 164 -2.54 4.01 12.84
CA ASP A 164 -2.43 3.85 14.29
C ASP A 164 -3.78 4.26 14.95
N SER A 165 -3.96 3.95 16.22
CA SER A 165 -5.12 4.37 17.00
C SER A 165 -4.72 4.94 18.36
N ALA A 166 -5.63 5.71 18.96
CA ALA A 166 -5.49 6.16 20.34
C ALA A 166 -5.28 4.94 21.28
N PRO A 167 -4.44 5.07 22.33
CA PRO A 167 -3.88 6.31 22.86
C PRO A 167 -2.52 6.73 22.26
N TRP A 168 -2.20 6.29 21.03
CA TRP A 168 -1.00 6.71 20.28
C TRP A 168 0.31 6.32 20.97
N ASN A 169 0.32 5.13 21.58
CA ASN A 169 1.49 4.59 22.27
C ASN A 169 1.49 3.05 22.23
N SER A 170 2.26 2.38 23.09
CA SER A 170 2.33 0.92 23.16
C SER A 170 1.01 0.24 23.56
N ASP A 171 0.10 0.98 24.20
CA ASP A 171 -1.22 0.52 24.62
C ASP A 171 -2.27 0.60 23.49
N SER A 172 -1.91 1.17 22.33
CA SER A 172 -2.77 1.17 21.14
C SER A 172 -3.16 -0.25 20.75
N SER A 173 -4.44 -0.51 20.53
CA SER A 173 -4.91 -1.87 20.22
C SER A 173 -4.29 -2.39 18.92
N MET A 174 -3.63 -3.54 18.99
CA MET A 174 -3.03 -4.22 17.83
C MET A 174 -4.05 -4.65 16.76
N ASN A 175 -5.36 -4.60 17.05
CA ASN A 175 -6.41 -4.87 16.06
C ASN A 175 -6.84 -3.62 15.29
N THR A 176 -6.49 -2.42 15.77
CA THR A 176 -6.85 -1.12 15.18
C THR A 176 -5.63 -0.20 15.04
N SER A 177 -4.42 -0.74 15.09
CA SER A 177 -3.18 -0.01 14.93
C SER A 177 -2.23 -0.86 14.11
N PHE A 178 -2.09 -0.51 12.83
CA PHE A 178 -1.09 -1.14 11.96
C PHE A 178 0.31 -0.95 12.54
N ARG A 179 0.67 0.27 12.94
CA ARG A 179 1.96 0.60 13.55
C ARG A 179 2.27 -0.30 14.74
N ASN A 180 1.37 -0.40 15.73
CA ASN A 180 1.65 -1.18 16.94
C ASN A 180 1.63 -2.69 16.66
N ARG A 181 0.82 -3.16 15.69
CA ARG A 181 0.83 -4.56 15.25
C ARG A 181 2.15 -4.91 14.56
N LEU A 182 2.61 -4.06 13.64
CA LEU A 182 3.87 -4.24 12.93
C LEU A 182 5.05 -4.17 13.91
N GLU A 183 5.08 -3.19 14.80
CA GLU A 183 6.12 -3.05 15.83
C GLU A 183 6.17 -4.26 16.77
N GLY A 184 5.04 -4.61 17.40
CA GLY A 184 4.99 -5.62 18.45
C GLY A 184 5.02 -7.07 17.97
N VAL A 185 4.41 -7.36 16.82
CA VAL A 185 4.19 -8.75 16.36
C VAL A 185 5.08 -9.15 15.19
N ILE A 186 5.67 -8.16 14.50
CA ILE A 186 6.49 -8.41 13.32
C ILE A 186 7.95 -7.97 13.55
N HIS A 187 8.18 -6.73 13.96
CA HIS A 187 9.50 -6.19 14.23
C HIS A 187 10.16 -6.81 15.48
N ASN A 188 9.50 -6.76 16.63
CA ASN A 188 10.08 -7.25 17.90
C ASN A 188 10.57 -8.71 17.82
N PRO A 189 9.83 -9.66 17.21
CA PRO A 189 10.32 -11.03 17.03
C PRO A 189 11.58 -11.15 16.16
N GLY A 190 11.84 -10.23 15.24
CA GLY A 190 13.10 -10.18 14.48
C GLY A 190 14.30 -9.90 15.38
N HIS A 191 14.21 -8.87 16.22
CA HIS A 191 15.19 -8.56 17.26
C HIS A 191 15.38 -9.75 18.22
N MET A 192 14.27 -10.34 18.71
CA MET A 192 14.30 -11.48 19.63
C MET A 192 14.90 -12.74 19.02
N TRP A 193 14.65 -13.00 17.75
CA TRP A 193 15.22 -14.17 17.09
C TRP A 193 16.73 -14.02 16.91
N VAL A 194 17.25 -12.85 16.53
CA VAL A 194 18.71 -12.65 16.44
C VAL A 194 19.36 -12.74 17.81
N GLY A 195 18.73 -12.14 18.82
CA GLY A 195 19.22 -12.15 20.20
C GLY A 195 20.52 -11.35 20.38
N GLY A 196 21.13 -11.48 21.56
CA GLY A 196 22.42 -10.83 21.86
C GLY A 196 22.36 -9.31 21.67
N SER A 197 23.29 -8.78 20.88
CA SER A 197 23.41 -7.34 20.62
C SER A 197 22.15 -6.75 19.97
N MET A 198 21.40 -7.51 19.17
CA MET A 198 20.12 -7.04 18.60
C MET A 198 19.01 -6.81 19.64
N MET A 199 19.15 -7.28 20.88
CA MET A 199 18.15 -7.03 21.94
C MET A 199 18.42 -5.76 22.75
N ALA A 200 19.56 -5.11 22.54
CA ALA A 200 19.97 -3.94 23.29
C ALA A 200 19.34 -2.65 22.74
N MET A 201 19.33 -1.59 23.54
CA MET A 201 19.04 -0.22 23.06
C MET A 201 20.10 0.21 22.02
N SER A 202 21.32 -0.29 22.18
CA SER A 202 22.41 -0.17 21.20
C SER A 202 22.39 -1.30 20.14
N SER A 203 21.21 -1.83 19.79
CA SER A 203 21.05 -2.86 18.76
C SER A 203 21.67 -2.55 17.39
N PRO A 204 21.80 -1.28 16.94
CA PRO A 204 22.56 -0.99 15.74
C PRO A 204 24.04 -1.41 15.79
N ASN A 205 24.59 -1.81 16.94
CA ASN A 205 25.91 -2.47 17.02
C ASN A 205 26.02 -3.72 16.13
N ASP A 206 24.89 -4.39 15.86
CA ASP A 206 24.80 -5.46 14.88
C ASP A 206 24.40 -4.89 13.51
N PRO A 207 25.23 -5.02 12.45
CA PRO A 207 24.86 -4.53 11.12
C PRO A 207 23.57 -5.12 10.55
N VAL A 208 23.11 -6.27 11.05
CA VAL A 208 21.82 -6.82 10.61
C VAL A 208 20.62 -5.98 11.07
N PHE A 209 20.80 -5.08 12.05
CA PHE A 209 19.81 -4.06 12.42
C PHE A 209 19.29 -3.31 11.20
N TRP A 210 20.21 -2.83 10.36
CA TRP A 210 19.88 -2.03 9.18
C TRP A 210 19.06 -2.84 8.18
N LEU A 211 19.42 -4.10 7.96
CA LEU A 211 18.71 -4.99 7.05
C LEU A 211 17.33 -5.38 7.58
N HIS A 212 17.20 -5.57 8.90
CA HIS A 212 15.93 -5.84 9.55
C HIS A 212 14.98 -4.65 9.41
N HIS A 213 15.44 -3.45 9.79
CA HIS A 213 14.65 -2.22 9.70
C HIS A 213 14.34 -1.80 8.26
N CYS A 214 15.25 -2.07 7.31
CA CYS A 214 14.99 -1.91 5.89
C CYS A 214 13.83 -2.80 5.42
N ASN A 215 13.70 -4.02 5.96
CA ASN A 215 12.51 -4.86 5.68
C ASN A 215 11.24 -4.33 6.37
N ILE A 216 11.33 -3.78 7.58
CA ILE A 216 10.17 -3.14 8.24
C ILE A 216 9.67 -1.93 7.44
N ASP A 217 10.59 -1.10 6.97
CA ASP A 217 10.29 0.06 6.12
C ASP A 217 9.64 -0.36 4.80
N ARG A 218 10.15 -1.42 4.16
CA ARG A 218 9.56 -2.05 2.97
C ARG A 218 8.12 -2.52 3.22
N LEU A 219 7.85 -3.16 4.35
CA LEU A 219 6.50 -3.60 4.71
C LEU A 219 5.56 -2.42 4.96
N TRP A 220 6.06 -1.29 5.45
CA TRP A 220 5.27 -0.06 5.54
C TRP A 220 4.96 0.50 4.15
N ALA A 221 5.93 0.56 3.24
CA ALA A 221 5.68 0.96 1.84
C ALA A 221 4.64 0.06 1.15
N GLU A 222 4.73 -1.27 1.35
CA GLU A 222 3.70 -2.20 0.87
C GLU A 222 2.31 -1.90 1.45
N TRP A 223 2.22 -1.63 2.75
CA TRP A 223 0.95 -1.30 3.42
C TRP A 223 0.34 -0.01 2.89
N GLN A 224 1.17 1.03 2.64
CA GLN A 224 0.71 2.30 2.07
C GLN A 224 0.09 2.11 0.68
N ARG A 225 0.70 1.23 -0.14
CA ARG A 225 0.18 0.86 -1.47
C ARG A 225 -1.09 0.02 -1.39
N GLU A 226 -1.16 -0.93 -0.46
CA GLU A 226 -2.29 -1.85 -0.29
C GLU A 226 -3.51 -1.19 0.38
N ASN A 227 -3.32 -0.06 1.05
CA ASN A 227 -4.38 0.65 1.78
C ASN A 227 -4.49 2.13 1.33
N PRO A 228 -4.79 2.40 0.04
CA PRO A 228 -4.90 3.76 -0.46
C PRO A 228 -5.98 4.53 0.32
N GLY A 229 -5.64 5.73 0.78
CA GLY A 229 -6.53 6.58 1.60
C GLY A 229 -6.38 6.41 3.12
N GLN A 230 -5.58 5.44 3.59
CA GLN A 230 -5.17 5.40 5.00
C GLN A 230 -4.03 6.39 5.25
N ASN A 231 -4.38 7.54 5.82
CA ASN A 231 -3.40 8.57 6.19
C ASN A 231 -2.62 8.17 7.46
N TYR A 232 -1.43 8.77 7.61
CA TYR A 232 -0.72 8.74 8.87
C TYR A 232 -1.59 9.33 9.99
N LEU A 233 -1.60 8.65 11.13
CA LEU A 233 -2.26 9.08 12.35
C LEU A 233 -1.24 9.08 13.49
N PRO A 234 -1.31 10.03 14.44
CA PRO A 234 -2.35 11.05 14.57
C PRO A 234 -2.09 12.30 13.70
N PRO A 235 -3.15 13.04 13.30
CA PRO A 235 -2.99 14.31 12.63
C PRO A 235 -2.40 15.37 13.57
N SER A 236 -1.87 16.42 12.99
CA SER A 236 -1.26 17.55 13.71
C SER A 236 -2.25 18.21 14.67
N GLY A 237 -1.75 18.58 15.87
CA GLY A 237 -2.58 19.20 16.91
C GLY A 237 -3.47 18.22 17.70
N THR A 238 -3.31 16.90 17.51
CA THR A 238 -4.03 15.91 18.32
C THR A 238 -3.63 16.01 19.79
N ALA A 239 -4.61 16.17 20.69
CA ALA A 239 -4.36 16.31 22.11
C ALA A 239 -3.79 15.02 22.73
N ASN A 240 -2.94 15.17 23.75
CA ASN A 240 -2.29 14.08 24.49
C ASN A 240 -1.42 13.15 23.63
N VAL A 241 -0.96 13.64 22.47
CA VAL A 241 0.09 13.01 21.68
C VAL A 241 1.42 13.57 22.13
N VAL A 242 2.38 12.68 22.32
CA VAL A 242 3.75 13.03 22.68
C VAL A 242 4.41 13.76 21.50
N ALA A 243 5.15 14.83 21.80
CA ALA A 243 5.85 15.60 20.78
C ALA A 243 6.78 14.71 19.94
N GLY A 244 6.75 14.89 18.62
CA GLY A 244 7.51 14.11 17.64
C GLY A 244 6.70 12.99 16.99
N HIS A 245 5.47 12.73 17.46
CA HIS A 245 4.62 11.67 16.91
C HIS A 245 3.45 12.17 16.07
N ALA A 246 3.00 13.43 16.19
CA ALA A 246 1.96 13.93 15.29
C ALA A 246 2.53 14.22 13.89
N LEU A 247 1.66 14.23 12.89
CA LEU A 247 2.02 14.30 11.47
C LEU A 247 3.04 15.40 11.10
N ASP A 248 2.94 16.59 11.70
CA ASP A 248 3.83 17.72 11.45
C ASP A 248 4.80 18.02 12.60
N ASP A 249 4.90 17.13 13.59
CA ASP A 249 5.85 17.32 14.68
C ASP A 249 7.29 17.04 14.19
N PRO A 250 8.26 17.90 14.52
CA PRO A 250 9.69 17.61 14.34
C PRO A 250 10.07 16.34 15.10
N MET A 251 10.75 15.40 14.43
CA MET A 251 11.20 14.15 15.05
C MET A 251 12.58 14.32 15.71
N PRO A 252 12.70 14.18 17.04
CA PRO A 252 14.00 14.21 17.70
C PRO A 252 14.90 13.03 17.29
N PRO A 253 16.22 13.20 17.21
CA PRO A 253 16.99 14.37 17.63
C PRO A 253 17.23 15.40 16.50
N TRP A 254 16.44 15.36 15.44
CA TRP A 254 16.59 16.24 14.27
C TRP A 254 15.66 17.46 14.35
N ASP A 255 15.05 17.68 15.51
CA ASP A 255 14.03 18.70 15.76
C ASP A 255 14.59 20.14 15.71
N ASP A 256 15.90 20.30 15.77
CA ASP A 256 16.61 21.58 15.62
C ASP A 256 17.10 21.86 14.19
N GLU A 257 16.91 20.94 13.24
CA GLU A 257 17.28 21.11 11.84
C GLU A 257 16.35 22.10 11.10
N SER A 258 16.79 22.60 9.94
CA SER A 258 16.04 23.59 9.15
C SER A 258 15.95 23.19 7.65
N PRO A 259 14.76 22.74 7.17
CA PRO A 259 13.59 22.34 7.96
C PRO A 259 13.83 21.02 8.72
N PRO A 260 13.19 20.80 9.89
CA PRO A 260 13.32 19.53 10.59
C PRO A 260 12.52 18.44 9.88
N PRO A 261 12.97 17.17 9.90
CA PRO A 261 12.18 16.06 9.40
C PRO A 261 10.97 15.82 10.31
N THR A 262 9.83 15.56 9.69
CA THR A 262 8.56 15.24 10.35
C THR A 262 8.02 13.93 9.78
N PRO A 263 7.03 13.28 10.40
CA PRO A 263 6.36 12.14 9.78
C PRO A 263 5.87 12.45 8.36
N ARG A 264 5.30 13.66 8.13
CA ARG A 264 4.87 14.10 6.79
C ARG A 264 6.00 14.07 5.77
N SER A 265 7.19 14.52 6.13
CA SER A 265 8.29 14.68 5.16
C SER A 265 8.86 13.34 4.66
N VAL A 266 8.48 12.22 5.27
CA VAL A 266 8.99 10.88 4.92
C VAL A 266 7.89 9.88 4.57
N LEU A 267 6.62 10.31 4.45
CA LEU A 267 5.53 9.39 4.09
C LEU A 267 5.73 8.78 2.70
N ASP A 268 6.16 9.59 1.73
CA ASP A 268 6.47 9.14 0.39
C ASP A 268 7.96 8.82 0.31
N HIS A 269 8.30 7.53 0.26
CA HIS A 269 9.70 7.11 0.17
C HIS A 269 10.28 7.29 -1.24
N HIS A 270 9.47 7.40 -2.29
CA HIS A 270 9.95 7.73 -3.63
C HIS A 270 10.45 9.17 -3.69
N ALA A 271 9.79 10.09 -2.99
CA ALA A 271 10.29 11.45 -2.75
C ALA A 271 11.59 11.49 -1.92
N LEU A 272 11.97 10.36 -1.32
CA LEU A 272 13.24 10.19 -0.63
C LEU A 272 14.33 9.55 -1.53
N ASP A 273 14.14 9.55 -2.84
CA ASP A 273 15.02 9.02 -3.91
C ASP A 273 15.45 7.54 -3.75
N TYR A 274 14.65 6.69 -3.11
CA TYR A 274 14.89 5.24 -3.09
C TYR A 274 13.62 4.44 -3.42
N THR A 275 13.83 3.22 -3.88
CA THR A 275 12.79 2.21 -4.11
C THR A 275 13.25 0.86 -3.56
N TYR A 276 12.35 -0.11 -3.44
CA TYR A 276 12.73 -1.51 -3.20
C TYR A 276 12.77 -2.31 -4.50
N ASP A 277 13.58 -3.36 -4.58
CA ASP A 277 13.68 -4.20 -5.79
C ASP A 277 12.43 -5.03 -6.07
N ASN A 278 11.61 -5.25 -5.03
CA ASN A 278 10.32 -5.91 -5.11
C ASN A 278 9.15 -4.92 -5.00
N GLU A 279 9.45 -3.63 -4.92
CA GLU A 279 8.47 -2.66 -5.36
C GLU A 279 8.35 -2.84 -6.85
N GLU A 280 7.13 -3.17 -7.25
CA GLU A 280 6.68 -3.19 -8.64
C GLU A 280 7.46 -2.13 -9.40
N PRO A 281 8.29 -2.52 -10.39
CA PRO A 281 8.90 -1.51 -11.22
C PRO A 281 7.75 -0.70 -11.79
N ASP A 282 7.73 0.59 -11.48
CA ASP A 282 7.23 1.53 -12.48
C ASP A 282 8.18 1.27 -13.66
N THR A 283 7.79 0.37 -14.58
CA THR A 283 8.57 0.10 -15.80
C THR A 283 8.78 1.40 -16.57
N GLY A 284 8.06 2.46 -16.19
CA GLY A 284 8.04 3.78 -16.81
C GLY A 284 7.33 3.72 -18.16
N GLU A 285 7.08 2.53 -18.71
CA GLU A 285 6.39 2.33 -19.96
C GLU A 285 4.90 2.28 -19.69
N ILE A 286 4.30 3.47 -19.67
CA ILE A 286 2.86 3.62 -19.74
C ILE A 286 2.44 3.29 -21.18
N VAL A 287 1.84 2.12 -21.38
CA VAL A 287 1.37 1.70 -22.71
C VAL A 287 0.06 2.43 -23.03
N PRO A 288 -0.02 3.25 -24.10
CA PRO A 288 -1.25 3.92 -24.45
C PRO A 288 -2.24 2.95 -25.09
N LEU A 289 -3.48 2.95 -24.59
CA LEU A 289 -4.63 2.26 -25.16
C LEU A 289 -5.52 3.27 -25.90
N ALA A 290 -5.93 2.89 -27.10
CA ALA A 290 -6.96 3.60 -27.82
C ALA A 290 -8.35 3.03 -27.45
N ILE A 291 -9.28 3.92 -27.14
CA ILE A 291 -10.68 3.55 -26.91
C ILE A 291 -11.26 2.98 -28.22
N ASP A 292 -12.02 1.89 -28.10
CA ASP A 292 -12.67 1.15 -29.19
C ASP A 292 -11.70 0.53 -30.21
N ALA A 293 -10.42 0.41 -29.85
CA ALA A 293 -9.43 -0.30 -30.64
C ALA A 293 -9.40 -1.81 -30.28
N PRO A 294 -8.80 -2.67 -31.15
CA PRO A 294 -8.58 -4.07 -30.83
C PRO A 294 -7.79 -4.26 -29.52
N PRO A 295 -8.00 -5.37 -28.79
CA PRO A 295 -7.25 -5.66 -27.56
C PRO A 295 -5.74 -5.68 -27.79
N VAL A 296 -5.01 -5.04 -26.88
CA VAL A 296 -3.54 -4.98 -26.88
C VAL A 296 -3.00 -6.20 -26.15
N PRO A 297 -2.11 -7.01 -26.76
CA PRO A 297 -1.47 -8.12 -26.08
C PRO A 297 -0.43 -7.63 -25.08
N ALA A 298 -0.37 -8.29 -23.92
CA ALA A 298 0.56 -8.01 -22.83
C ALA A 298 0.91 -9.30 -22.08
N SER A 299 1.87 -9.22 -21.17
CA SER A 299 2.20 -10.35 -20.30
C SER A 299 2.83 -9.86 -19.01
N ILE A 300 2.38 -10.44 -17.91
CA ILE A 300 3.11 -10.44 -16.65
C ILE A 300 4.31 -11.37 -16.86
N ALA A 301 5.44 -10.80 -17.27
CA ALA A 301 6.69 -11.47 -17.60
C ALA A 301 7.45 -11.94 -16.35
N GLN A 302 7.24 -11.29 -15.20
CA GLN A 302 7.86 -11.62 -13.92
C GLN A 302 6.83 -11.68 -12.79
N ALA A 303 7.07 -12.54 -11.81
CA ALA A 303 6.18 -12.66 -10.66
C ALA A 303 6.20 -11.37 -9.84
N GLY A 304 5.02 -10.82 -9.57
CA GLY A 304 4.90 -9.50 -8.93
C GLY A 304 5.34 -8.37 -9.87
N GLU A 305 5.00 -8.47 -11.16
CA GLU A 305 5.02 -7.37 -12.11
C GLU A 305 3.61 -6.77 -12.26
N VAL A 306 3.56 -5.47 -12.45
CA VAL A 306 2.39 -4.69 -12.81
C VAL A 306 2.63 -4.00 -14.15
N ASP A 307 1.80 -4.32 -15.13
CA ASP A 307 1.74 -3.56 -16.38
C ASP A 307 0.91 -2.29 -16.17
N VAL A 308 1.37 -1.16 -16.72
CA VAL A 308 0.67 0.12 -16.62
C VAL A 308 0.23 0.58 -18.00
N PHE A 309 -1.07 0.88 -18.13
CA PHE A 309 -1.68 1.40 -19.34
C PHE A 309 -2.26 2.79 -19.09
N SER A 310 -2.41 3.59 -20.15
CA SER A 310 -3.18 4.82 -20.10
C SER A 310 -4.17 4.95 -21.24
N PHE A 311 -5.27 5.67 -21.04
CA PHE A 311 -6.19 6.02 -22.12
C PHE A 311 -6.84 7.39 -21.88
N PRO A 312 -7.01 8.22 -22.93
CA PRO A 312 -7.62 9.54 -22.79
C PRO A 312 -9.14 9.46 -22.95
N VAL A 313 -9.89 9.92 -21.94
CA VAL A 313 -11.33 10.18 -22.05
C VAL A 313 -11.53 11.62 -22.50
N THR A 314 -12.18 11.83 -23.64
CA THR A 314 -12.47 13.17 -24.18
C THR A 314 -13.93 13.59 -23.97
N THR A 315 -14.83 12.62 -23.82
CA THR A 315 -16.26 12.83 -23.63
C THR A 315 -16.69 12.06 -22.40
N SER A 316 -17.38 12.72 -21.47
CA SER A 316 -17.90 12.03 -20.29
C SER A 316 -18.85 10.90 -20.72
N GLY A 317 -18.66 9.70 -20.17
CA GLY A 317 -19.44 8.54 -20.58
C GLY A 317 -19.05 7.28 -19.83
N ASN A 318 -19.70 6.16 -20.17
CA ASN A 318 -19.35 4.86 -19.59
C ASN A 318 -18.25 4.19 -20.41
N TYR A 319 -17.18 3.80 -19.72
CA TYR A 319 -16.04 3.11 -20.28
C TYR A 319 -15.88 1.74 -19.62
N VAL A 320 -15.58 0.75 -20.45
CA VAL A 320 -15.30 -0.61 -20.04
C VAL A 320 -13.83 -0.91 -20.30
N ILE A 321 -13.09 -1.21 -19.25
CA ILE A 321 -11.72 -1.73 -19.29
C ILE A 321 -11.84 -3.22 -19.03
N GLN A 322 -11.35 -4.04 -19.96
CA GLN A 322 -11.52 -5.48 -19.88
C GLN A 322 -10.24 -6.20 -20.26
N THR A 323 -9.83 -7.17 -19.43
CA THR A 323 -8.77 -8.13 -19.76
C THR A 323 -9.35 -9.43 -20.32
N GLN A 324 -8.55 -10.16 -21.09
CA GLN A 324 -8.91 -11.46 -21.64
C GLN A 324 -7.68 -12.37 -21.72
N GLY A 325 -7.88 -13.67 -21.55
CA GLY A 325 -6.81 -14.67 -21.63
C GLY A 325 -7.04 -15.80 -20.63
N SER A 326 -6.04 -16.66 -20.48
CA SER A 326 -6.04 -17.74 -19.49
C SER A 326 -5.37 -17.35 -18.17
N THR A 327 -4.76 -16.17 -18.10
CA THR A 327 -4.04 -15.68 -16.93
C THR A 327 -5.02 -15.01 -15.98
N ASP A 328 -4.93 -15.35 -14.70
CA ASP A 328 -5.74 -14.75 -13.64
C ASP A 328 -5.13 -13.41 -13.25
N VAL A 329 -5.81 -12.32 -13.63
CA VAL A 329 -5.29 -10.95 -13.53
C VAL A 329 -6.24 -10.03 -12.78
N VAL A 330 -5.67 -9.12 -12.00
CA VAL A 330 -6.38 -8.03 -11.33
C VAL A 330 -6.09 -6.74 -12.08
N ALA A 331 -7.11 -5.99 -12.45
CA ALA A 331 -6.96 -4.63 -12.98
C ALA A 331 -7.42 -3.60 -11.94
N SER A 332 -6.68 -2.51 -11.80
CA SER A 332 -7.01 -1.37 -10.95
C SER A 332 -6.98 -0.09 -11.79
N LEU A 333 -8.02 0.74 -11.69
CA LEU A 333 -8.21 1.97 -12.45
C LEU A 333 -7.91 3.21 -11.58
N TYR A 334 -7.19 4.17 -12.15
CA TYR A 334 -6.77 5.43 -11.53
C TYR A 334 -7.05 6.63 -12.44
N GLY A 335 -7.19 7.82 -11.86
CA GLY A 335 -7.32 9.10 -12.56
C GLY A 335 -8.51 9.94 -12.09
N PRO A 336 -8.92 10.95 -12.88
CA PRO A 336 -8.24 11.44 -14.09
C PRO A 336 -6.95 12.21 -13.78
N ASN A 337 -5.97 12.15 -14.69
CA ASN A 337 -4.69 12.88 -14.71
C ASN A 337 -3.76 12.67 -13.49
N ASP A 338 -4.06 11.68 -12.67
CA ASP A 338 -3.27 11.32 -11.51
C ASP A 338 -3.19 9.79 -11.40
N MET A 339 -1.98 9.25 -11.50
CA MET A 339 -1.70 7.81 -11.42
C MET A 339 -1.82 7.25 -10.01
N ALA A 340 -1.95 8.11 -8.98
CA ALA A 340 -2.15 7.74 -7.59
C ALA A 340 -3.63 7.88 -7.15
N ALA A 341 -4.47 8.56 -7.94
CA ALA A 341 -5.90 8.73 -7.64
C ALA A 341 -6.69 7.46 -7.96
N PHE A 342 -6.77 6.52 -7.01
CA PHE A 342 -7.50 5.27 -7.16
C PHE A 342 -9.01 5.48 -7.36
N ILE A 343 -9.60 4.73 -8.30
CA ILE A 343 -11.04 4.74 -8.59
C ILE A 343 -11.68 3.41 -8.18
N THR A 344 -11.14 2.29 -8.66
CA THR A 344 -11.69 0.94 -8.43
C THR A 344 -10.72 -0.13 -8.88
N GLU A 345 -10.95 -1.36 -8.47
CA GLU A 345 -10.32 -2.55 -9.06
C GLU A 345 -11.35 -3.65 -9.32
N ASP A 346 -10.95 -4.67 -10.08
CA ASP A 346 -11.73 -5.87 -10.37
C ASP A 346 -10.79 -7.00 -10.84
N ASP A 347 -11.11 -8.25 -10.52
CA ASP A 347 -10.31 -9.45 -10.84
C ASP A 347 -11.07 -10.53 -11.62
N ASP A 348 -12.38 -10.69 -11.42
CA ASP A 348 -13.13 -11.83 -11.98
C ASP A 348 -14.46 -11.50 -12.66
N SER A 349 -14.80 -10.21 -12.87
CA SER A 349 -16.07 -9.83 -13.52
C SER A 349 -16.07 -9.98 -15.05
N GLY A 350 -14.95 -10.38 -15.65
CA GLY A 350 -14.78 -10.63 -17.08
C GLY A 350 -14.89 -12.10 -17.49
N PRO A 351 -14.55 -12.45 -18.75
CA PRO A 351 -14.59 -13.84 -19.20
C PRO A 351 -13.54 -14.71 -18.49
N GLY A 352 -13.97 -15.76 -17.80
CA GLY A 352 -13.06 -16.65 -17.06
C GLY A 352 -12.61 -16.00 -15.75
N SER A 353 -11.30 -15.91 -15.53
CA SER A 353 -10.66 -15.27 -14.36
C SER A 353 -10.06 -13.91 -14.73
N ASN A 354 -10.73 -13.16 -15.58
CA ASN A 354 -10.23 -11.87 -16.08
C ASN A 354 -11.05 -10.73 -15.49
N SER A 355 -10.40 -9.57 -15.37
CA SER A 355 -11.00 -8.33 -14.91
C SER A 355 -11.91 -7.68 -15.96
N ARG A 356 -12.97 -7.04 -15.47
CA ARG A 356 -13.87 -6.18 -16.24
C ARG A 356 -14.39 -5.00 -15.41
N ILE A 357 -13.75 -3.85 -15.56
CA ILE A 357 -14.16 -2.59 -14.92
C ILE A 357 -15.07 -1.80 -15.86
N ALA A 358 -16.30 -1.49 -15.42
CA ALA A 358 -17.22 -0.57 -16.12
C ALA A 358 -17.51 0.69 -15.26
N ARG A 359 -17.04 1.87 -15.70
CA ARG A 359 -17.13 3.12 -14.92
C ARG A 359 -17.54 4.31 -15.78
N ASP A 360 -18.30 5.21 -15.15
CA ASP A 360 -18.65 6.51 -15.72
C ASP A 360 -17.47 7.45 -15.49
N LEU A 361 -16.77 7.81 -16.56
CA LEU A 361 -15.55 8.61 -16.52
C LEU A 361 -15.81 9.98 -17.13
N THR A 362 -15.19 11.02 -16.56
CA THR A 362 -15.21 12.39 -17.10
C THR A 362 -14.00 12.63 -17.99
N ALA A 363 -13.95 13.77 -18.70
CA ALA A 363 -12.78 14.10 -19.50
C ALA A 363 -11.47 14.11 -18.67
N GLY A 364 -10.43 13.47 -19.19
CA GLY A 364 -9.12 13.32 -18.55
C GLY A 364 -8.40 12.05 -18.98
N THR A 365 -7.13 11.92 -18.60
CA THR A 365 -6.34 10.71 -18.84
C THR A 365 -6.51 9.75 -17.67
N TYR A 366 -6.82 8.49 -17.95
CA TYR A 366 -6.94 7.45 -16.94
C TYR A 366 -5.83 6.42 -17.08
N TYR A 367 -5.54 5.73 -15.98
CA TYR A 367 -4.45 4.76 -15.89
C TYR A 367 -4.98 3.43 -15.38
N VAL A 368 -4.53 2.33 -15.98
CA VAL A 368 -4.90 0.98 -15.55
C VAL A 368 -3.62 0.27 -15.14
N ARG A 369 -3.61 -0.29 -13.94
CA ARG A 369 -2.56 -1.19 -13.47
C ARG A 369 -3.08 -2.61 -13.55
N VAL A 370 -2.37 -3.49 -14.22
CA VAL A 370 -2.73 -4.91 -14.32
C VAL A 370 -1.63 -5.75 -13.71
N ARG A 371 -1.99 -6.63 -12.78
CA ARG A 371 -1.07 -7.60 -12.17
C ARG A 371 -1.65 -8.99 -12.24
N HIS A 372 -0.79 -9.99 -12.04
CA HIS A 372 -1.28 -11.34 -11.75
C HIS A 372 -1.99 -11.36 -10.38
N TYR A 373 -3.05 -12.16 -10.25
CA TYR A 373 -3.76 -12.35 -8.97
C TYR A 373 -2.84 -12.91 -7.88
N SER A 374 -2.15 -14.00 -8.20
CA SER A 374 -1.02 -14.54 -7.42
C SER A 374 0.28 -13.74 -7.61
N ASN A 375 0.96 -13.41 -6.52
CA ASN A 375 2.25 -12.70 -6.53
C ASN A 375 3.45 -13.56 -6.96
N SER A 376 3.26 -14.85 -7.21
CA SER A 376 4.33 -15.79 -7.58
C SER A 376 4.20 -16.33 -9.01
N SER A 377 3.25 -15.81 -9.79
CA SER A 377 2.85 -16.36 -11.07
C SER A 377 2.98 -15.32 -12.18
N THR A 378 3.11 -15.83 -13.40
CA THR A 378 3.33 -15.06 -14.63
C THR A 378 2.34 -15.54 -15.69
N GLY A 379 2.07 -14.72 -16.71
CA GLY A 379 1.21 -15.16 -17.80
C GLY A 379 0.85 -14.07 -18.80
N SER A 380 0.41 -14.49 -19.99
CA SER A 380 -0.03 -13.59 -21.05
C SER A 380 -1.52 -13.27 -20.93
N TYR A 381 -1.88 -12.05 -21.31
CA TYR A 381 -3.26 -11.59 -21.39
C TYR A 381 -3.39 -10.54 -22.50
N THR A 382 -4.60 -10.07 -22.74
CA THR A 382 -4.86 -8.89 -23.58
C THR A 382 -5.71 -7.92 -22.80
N ILE A 383 -5.58 -6.62 -23.06
CA ILE A 383 -6.41 -5.57 -22.46
C ILE A 383 -7.05 -4.70 -23.54
N SER A 384 -8.28 -4.26 -23.30
CA SER A 384 -8.99 -3.34 -24.17
C SER A 384 -9.76 -2.31 -23.37
N VAL A 385 -9.98 -1.14 -23.98
CA VAL A 385 -10.89 -0.12 -23.47
C VAL A 385 -11.95 0.12 -24.53
N SER A 386 -13.23 0.00 -24.17
CA SER A 386 -14.34 0.42 -25.02
C SER A 386 -15.16 1.52 -24.35
N GLY A 387 -15.68 2.43 -25.16
CA GLY A 387 -16.55 3.50 -24.71
C GLY A 387 -17.92 3.33 -25.34
N SER A 388 -18.98 3.39 -24.54
CA SER A 388 -20.26 3.81 -25.09
C SER A 388 -20.17 5.33 -25.19
N GLY A 389 -19.92 5.86 -26.40
CA GLY A 389 -19.87 7.30 -26.62
C GLY A 389 -21.06 8.02 -25.97
N ALA A 390 -20.90 9.30 -25.61
CA ALA A 390 -21.87 10.18 -24.92
C ALA A 390 -23.09 9.44 -24.31
N GLN A 391 -23.03 9.09 -23.03
CA GLN A 391 -24.21 8.62 -22.30
C GLN A 391 -25.38 9.59 -22.53
N PRO A 392 -26.62 9.10 -22.69
CA PRO A 392 -27.78 9.96 -22.83
C PRO A 392 -27.78 11.02 -21.71
N GLY A 393 -27.98 12.28 -22.09
CA GLY A 393 -28.07 13.37 -21.11
C GLY A 393 -29.15 13.07 -20.07
N ILE A 394 -28.96 13.56 -18.85
CA ILE A 394 -29.89 13.30 -17.73
C ILE A 394 -31.29 13.83 -18.09
N GLN A 395 -32.25 12.92 -18.24
CA GLN A 395 -33.64 13.26 -18.54
C GLN A 395 -34.40 13.61 -17.25
N THR A 396 -35.40 14.50 -17.31
CA THR A 396 -36.18 14.85 -16.12
C THR A 396 -37.48 14.03 -16.06
N ILE A 397 -37.75 13.37 -14.93
CA ILE A 397 -39.03 12.73 -14.63
C ILE A 397 -39.82 13.62 -13.68
N GLN A 398 -41.10 13.81 -13.98
CA GLN A 398 -42.03 14.50 -13.09
C GLN A 398 -42.60 13.51 -12.07
N VAL A 399 -42.46 13.81 -10.78
CA VAL A 399 -43.10 13.03 -9.71
C VAL A 399 -44.62 13.07 -9.90
N ASN A 400 -45.27 11.91 -9.84
CA ASN A 400 -46.70 11.69 -10.15
C ASN A 400 -47.10 11.98 -11.61
N GLY A 401 -46.14 12.21 -12.50
CA GLY A 401 -46.36 12.40 -13.93
C GLY A 401 -46.63 11.10 -14.71
N PRO A 402 -46.74 11.18 -16.06
CA PRO A 402 -46.73 10.00 -16.93
C PRO A 402 -45.36 9.32 -16.89
N ALA A 403 -45.33 8.01 -17.21
CA ALA A 403 -44.07 7.28 -17.36
C ALA A 403 -43.27 7.81 -18.56
N VAL A 404 -41.96 7.93 -18.38
CA VAL A 404 -41.00 8.31 -19.43
C VAL A 404 -40.52 7.05 -20.13
N GLN A 405 -40.42 7.09 -21.46
CA GLN A 405 -39.93 5.97 -22.27
C GLN A 405 -38.41 6.05 -22.41
N GLY A 406 -37.72 4.93 -22.23
CA GLY A 406 -36.28 4.77 -22.38
C GLY A 406 -35.95 3.62 -23.32
N THR A 407 -34.72 3.58 -23.83
CA THR A 407 -34.21 2.46 -24.62
C THR A 407 -32.72 2.31 -24.36
N ILE A 408 -32.36 1.16 -23.80
CA ILE A 408 -30.98 0.71 -23.65
C ILE A 408 -30.54 0.25 -25.04
N SER A 409 -29.97 1.18 -25.78
CA SER A 409 -29.63 1.08 -27.20
C SER A 409 -28.31 0.33 -27.42
N ALA A 410 -27.44 0.26 -26.41
CA ALA A 410 -26.19 -0.48 -26.44
C ALA A 410 -25.94 -1.28 -25.16
N ALA A 411 -25.12 -2.34 -25.29
CA ALA A 411 -24.67 -3.13 -24.15
C ALA A 411 -23.96 -2.23 -23.11
N ASN A 412 -24.30 -2.40 -21.83
CA ASN A 412 -23.83 -1.59 -20.69
C ASN A 412 -24.21 -0.11 -20.70
N GLU A 413 -25.09 0.33 -21.60
CA GLU A 413 -25.65 1.68 -21.52
C GLU A 413 -26.42 1.86 -20.19
N ARG A 414 -26.31 3.08 -19.64
CA ARG A 414 -27.00 3.47 -18.42
C ARG A 414 -27.77 4.76 -18.66
N ASP A 415 -29.07 4.65 -18.72
CA ASP A 415 -29.92 5.83 -18.76
C ASP A 415 -29.99 6.46 -17.39
N MET A 416 -29.73 7.77 -17.32
CA MET A 416 -29.85 8.54 -16.10
C MET A 416 -31.06 9.47 -16.17
N TYR A 417 -31.86 9.45 -15.12
CA TYR A 417 -33.00 10.33 -14.93
C TYR A 417 -32.82 11.15 -13.66
N ARG A 418 -33.32 12.39 -13.64
CA ARG A 418 -33.44 13.22 -12.44
C ARG A 418 -34.89 13.51 -12.11
N PHE A 419 -35.23 13.61 -10.83
CA PHE A 419 -36.52 14.08 -10.35
C PHE A 419 -36.36 14.86 -9.04
N THR A 420 -37.26 15.80 -8.79
CA THR A 420 -37.22 16.63 -7.58
C THR A 420 -38.30 16.19 -6.62
N VAL A 421 -37.91 15.89 -5.38
CA VAL A 421 -38.84 15.67 -4.27
C VAL A 421 -39.00 16.99 -3.51
N THR A 422 -40.24 17.47 -3.37
CA THR A 422 -40.54 18.70 -2.63
C THR A 422 -41.08 18.42 -1.23
N THR A 423 -41.74 17.27 -1.05
CA THR A 423 -42.41 16.90 0.20
C THR A 423 -41.89 15.54 0.66
N PRO A 424 -41.34 15.43 1.88
CA PRO A 424 -40.86 14.16 2.39
C PRO A 424 -41.97 13.11 2.48
N ALA A 425 -41.79 11.98 1.80
CA ALA A 425 -42.74 10.88 1.73
C ALA A 425 -42.07 9.63 1.16
N VAL A 426 -42.76 8.49 1.27
CA VAL A 426 -42.40 7.29 0.49
C VAL A 426 -42.61 7.60 -0.99
N HIS A 427 -41.58 7.39 -1.80
CA HIS A 427 -41.66 7.48 -3.25
C HIS A 427 -41.39 6.11 -3.85
N THR A 428 -42.19 5.75 -4.86
CA THR A 428 -42.02 4.54 -5.65
C THR A 428 -41.43 4.89 -7.00
N ILE A 429 -40.22 4.40 -7.29
CA ILE A 429 -39.56 4.48 -8.58
C ILE A 429 -39.65 3.10 -9.21
N GLU A 430 -40.27 3.01 -10.38
CA GLU A 430 -40.58 1.73 -11.02
C GLU A 430 -40.22 1.76 -12.50
N THR A 431 -39.56 0.70 -12.97
CA THR A 431 -39.43 0.42 -14.40
C THR A 431 -40.49 -0.59 -14.85
N ALA A 432 -40.89 -0.54 -16.11
CA ALA A 432 -41.82 -1.49 -16.71
C ALA A 432 -41.52 -1.68 -18.20
N GLY A 433 -41.76 -2.89 -18.72
CA GLY A 433 -41.55 -3.23 -20.13
C GLY A 433 -41.16 -4.68 -20.30
N SER A 434 -40.69 -5.05 -21.49
CA SER A 434 -40.16 -6.39 -21.78
C SER A 434 -38.68 -6.54 -21.44
N THR A 435 -37.99 -5.45 -21.11
CA THR A 435 -36.55 -5.43 -20.81
C THR A 435 -36.34 -5.70 -19.33
N ASP A 436 -35.40 -6.60 -19.04
CA ASP A 436 -34.97 -6.93 -17.69
C ASP A 436 -34.10 -5.80 -17.14
N CYS A 437 -34.71 -4.94 -16.33
CA CYS A 437 -34.12 -3.68 -15.89
C CYS A 437 -33.51 -3.83 -14.49
N PHE A 438 -32.39 -3.16 -14.29
CA PHE A 438 -31.76 -2.97 -12.99
C PHE A 438 -31.73 -1.47 -12.68
N LEU A 439 -32.35 -1.09 -11.57
CA LEU A 439 -32.52 0.30 -11.14
C LEU A 439 -31.60 0.61 -9.96
N THR A 440 -30.87 1.72 -10.03
CA THR A 440 -30.12 2.27 -8.90
C THR A 440 -30.58 3.69 -8.62
N LEU A 441 -30.77 4.03 -7.36
CA LEU A 441 -31.20 5.36 -6.92
C LEU A 441 -30.05 6.09 -6.19
N PHE A 442 -29.88 7.37 -6.53
CA PHE A 442 -28.87 8.27 -5.97
C PHE A 442 -29.47 9.60 -5.49
N GLY A 443 -28.75 10.29 -4.60
CA GLY A 443 -29.07 11.63 -4.09
C GLY A 443 -29.07 11.72 -2.56
N PRO A 444 -29.62 12.80 -1.99
CA PRO A 444 -30.05 14.01 -2.68
C PRO A 444 -28.87 14.82 -3.24
N ASP A 445 -29.14 15.62 -4.28
CA ASP A 445 -28.29 16.66 -4.88
C ASP A 445 -26.91 16.22 -5.39
N ASN A 446 -26.66 14.91 -5.45
CA ASN A 446 -25.44 14.33 -6.00
C ASN A 446 -25.75 13.00 -6.73
N PRO A 447 -25.52 12.91 -8.06
CA PRO A 447 -25.80 11.72 -8.86
C PRO A 447 -24.89 10.51 -8.56
N ALA A 448 -23.88 10.67 -7.69
CA ALA A 448 -22.99 9.61 -7.24
C ALA A 448 -23.27 9.13 -5.81
N THR A 449 -24.15 9.79 -5.04
CA THR A 449 -24.47 9.39 -3.66
C THR A 449 -25.49 8.26 -3.66
N PHE A 450 -25.04 7.01 -3.49
CA PHE A 450 -25.91 5.83 -3.52
C PHE A 450 -26.95 5.82 -2.40
N ILE A 451 -28.19 5.47 -2.72
CA ILE A 451 -29.28 5.25 -1.75
C ILE A 451 -29.65 3.77 -1.69
N THR A 452 -30.07 3.20 -2.81
CA THR A 452 -30.50 1.79 -2.90
C THR A 452 -30.58 1.34 -4.36
N GLN A 453 -30.82 0.06 -4.59
CA GLN A 453 -30.98 -0.54 -5.92
C GLN A 453 -31.99 -1.71 -5.87
N ASP A 454 -32.55 -2.06 -7.01
CA ASP A 454 -33.49 -3.19 -7.18
C ASP A 454 -33.45 -3.70 -8.62
N ASP A 455 -33.80 -4.96 -8.86
CA ASP A 455 -33.82 -5.60 -10.17
C ASP A 455 -35.13 -6.35 -10.50
N ASP A 456 -35.84 -6.93 -9.53
CA ASP A 456 -36.97 -7.83 -9.81
C ASP A 456 -38.25 -7.57 -8.98
N SER A 457 -38.33 -6.47 -8.22
CA SER A 457 -39.51 -6.17 -7.38
C SER A 457 -40.67 -5.48 -8.14
N GLY A 458 -40.49 -5.18 -9.43
CA GLY A 458 -41.46 -4.51 -10.30
C GLY A 458 -42.27 -5.45 -11.20
N PRO A 459 -42.99 -4.92 -12.21
CA PRO A 459 -43.79 -5.74 -13.14
C PRO A 459 -42.92 -6.63 -14.04
N GLY A 460 -43.12 -7.95 -13.95
CA GLY A 460 -42.35 -8.92 -14.73
C GLY A 460 -40.94 -9.09 -14.16
N THR A 461 -39.92 -8.81 -14.96
CA THR A 461 -38.49 -8.82 -14.57
C THR A 461 -37.96 -7.38 -14.44
N ASN A 462 -38.78 -6.45 -13.98
CA ASN A 462 -38.39 -5.05 -13.84
C ASN A 462 -38.19 -4.68 -12.38
N SER A 463 -37.58 -3.52 -12.16
CA SER A 463 -37.27 -3.04 -10.82
C SER A 463 -38.37 -2.14 -10.24
N ARG A 464 -38.53 -2.17 -8.91
CA ARG A 464 -39.33 -1.24 -8.11
C ARG A 464 -38.64 -0.91 -6.79
N ILE A 465 -38.29 0.36 -6.61
CA ILE A 465 -37.77 0.91 -5.35
C ILE A 465 -38.87 1.72 -4.67
N ALA A 466 -39.24 1.36 -3.44
CA ALA A 466 -40.12 2.17 -2.58
C ALA A 466 -39.35 2.65 -1.34
N VAL A 467 -39.07 3.95 -1.24
CA VAL A 467 -38.19 4.51 -0.20
C VAL A 467 -38.66 5.89 0.28
N ASN A 468 -38.48 6.19 1.56
CA ASN A 468 -38.78 7.51 2.11
C ASN A 468 -37.69 8.51 1.70
N LEU A 469 -38.05 9.51 0.89
CA LEU A 469 -37.14 10.53 0.39
C LEU A 469 -37.45 11.88 1.03
N GLY A 470 -36.41 12.62 1.41
CA GLY A 470 -36.50 14.01 1.85
C GLY A 470 -36.64 14.96 0.66
N ALA A 471 -36.72 16.27 0.94
CA ALA A 471 -36.69 17.26 -0.14
C ALA A 471 -35.29 17.32 -0.77
N GLY A 472 -35.21 17.36 -2.10
CA GLY A 472 -33.94 17.39 -2.85
C GLY A 472 -34.09 16.90 -4.29
N GLU A 473 -33.01 17.00 -5.06
CA GLU A 473 -32.90 16.38 -6.39
C GLU A 473 -32.34 14.96 -6.29
N TYR A 474 -32.99 14.00 -6.95
CA TYR A 474 -32.62 12.59 -6.92
C TYR A 474 -32.39 12.07 -8.34
N TYR A 475 -31.58 11.03 -8.46
CA TYR A 475 -31.19 10.46 -9.75
C TYR A 475 -31.47 8.97 -9.79
N ALA A 476 -32.20 8.53 -10.82
CA ALA A 476 -32.47 7.13 -11.09
C ALA A 476 -31.65 6.68 -12.29
N ARG A 477 -30.82 5.65 -12.09
CA ARG A 477 -30.01 5.04 -13.15
C ARG A 477 -30.61 3.70 -13.53
N VAL A 478 -30.94 3.53 -14.80
CA VAL A 478 -31.47 2.29 -15.35
C VAL A 478 -30.44 1.67 -16.27
N ARG A 479 -30.20 0.38 -16.12
CA ARG A 479 -29.42 -0.44 -17.03
C ARG A 479 -30.13 -1.78 -17.26
N HIS A 480 -29.68 -2.56 -18.22
CA HIS A 480 -30.14 -3.92 -18.36
C HIS A 480 -29.51 -4.76 -17.24
N TYR A 481 -30.24 -5.74 -16.70
CA TYR A 481 -29.73 -6.67 -15.68
C TYR A 481 -28.46 -7.38 -16.17
N SER A 482 -28.54 -8.04 -17.33
CA SER A 482 -27.39 -8.54 -18.08
C SER A 482 -26.53 -7.40 -18.69
N PRO A 483 -25.19 -7.46 -18.54
CA PRO A 483 -24.24 -6.50 -19.15
C PRO A 483 -24.29 -6.40 -20.68
N THR A 484 -24.83 -7.39 -21.38
CA THR A 484 -24.92 -7.41 -22.85
C THR A 484 -26.34 -7.16 -23.35
N GLY A 485 -27.32 -7.06 -22.46
CA GLY A 485 -28.71 -6.90 -22.82
C GLY A 485 -29.03 -5.47 -23.28
N THR A 486 -30.00 -5.36 -24.17
CA THR A 486 -30.52 -4.11 -24.74
C THR A 486 -32.03 -4.21 -24.82
N GLY A 487 -32.73 -3.09 -24.92
CA GLY A 487 -34.17 -3.09 -25.08
C GLY A 487 -34.87 -1.83 -24.58
N SER A 488 -36.15 -1.74 -24.91
CA SER A 488 -37.03 -0.62 -24.51
C SER A 488 -37.68 -0.88 -23.16
N TYR A 489 -37.85 0.18 -22.38
CA TYR A 489 -38.53 0.16 -21.09
C TYR A 489 -39.20 1.53 -20.84
N SER A 490 -39.93 1.62 -19.74
CA SER A 490 -40.45 2.88 -19.22
C SER A 490 -40.11 3.02 -17.74
N ILE A 491 -40.00 4.25 -17.26
CA ILE A 491 -39.74 4.56 -15.85
C ILE A 491 -40.76 5.58 -15.34
N SER A 492 -41.20 5.43 -14.09
CA SER A 492 -42.09 6.40 -13.43
C SER A 492 -41.72 6.60 -11.97
N VAL A 493 -42.11 7.77 -11.43
CA VAL A 493 -41.97 8.09 -10.01
C VAL A 493 -43.33 8.46 -9.44
N ARG A 494 -43.75 7.80 -8.36
CA ARG A 494 -45.01 8.02 -7.64
C ARG A 494 -44.72 8.36 -6.18
N THR A 495 -45.60 9.14 -5.55
CA THR A 495 -45.59 9.40 -4.10
C THR A 495 -46.71 8.63 -3.43
#